data_AF-A0A100Y9P2-F1
#
_entry.id   AF-A0A100Y9P2-F1
#
_cell.length_a   1.000
_cell.length_b   1.000
_cell.length_c   1.000
_cell.angle_alpha   90.00
_cell.angle_beta   90.00
_cell.angle_gamma   90.00
#
_symmetry.space_group_name_H-M   'P 1'
#
loop_
_entity.id
_entity.type
_entity.pdbx_description
1 polymer ?
#
loop_
_entity_poly.entity_id
_entity_poly.type
_entity_poly.pdbx_seq_one_letter_code
_entity_poly.pdbx_strand_id
1 'polypeptide(L)' 'MDTLRTTSSWFDCWTRGSLHAGGDHTWYGTTGDDRGASGFVPASAVHTPPSLDADPSAHGLRRC' A
#
# COMPACT_ATOMS: atom_id res chain seq x y z
N MET A 1 10.72 8.70 3.49
CA MET A 1 10.05 7.45 3.12
C MET A 1 10.74 6.35 3.89
N ASP A 2 9.98 5.64 4.71
CA ASP A 2 10.48 4.55 5.55
C ASP A 2 10.48 3.25 4.73
N THR A 3 11.39 2.33 5.05
CA THR A 3 11.60 1.11 4.25
C THR A 3 10.70 -0.01 4.76
N LEU A 4 10.02 -0.70 3.86
CA LEU A 4 9.37 -1.97 4.16
C LEU A 4 10.44 -3.07 4.04
N ARG A 5 10.91 -3.58 5.18
CA ARG A 5 11.92 -4.65 5.24
C ARG A 5 11.30 -6.02 5.48
N THR A 6 10.10 -6.06 6.06
CA THR A 6 9.38 -7.30 6.36
C THR A 6 8.69 -7.84 5.11
N THR A 7 8.73 -9.17 4.94
CA THR A 7 8.04 -9.89 3.85
C THR A 7 6.51 -9.81 3.96
N SER A 8 5.97 -9.35 5.09
CA SER A 8 4.55 -9.13 5.32
C SER A 8 4.37 -7.76 5.96
N SER A 9 4.29 -6.72 5.13
CA SER A 9 3.88 -5.40 5.59
C SER A 9 2.38 -5.39 5.84
N TRP A 10 1.97 -4.93 7.02
CA TRP A 10 0.56 -4.71 7.32
C TRP A 10 0.14 -3.36 6.73
N PHE A 11 -0.81 -3.40 5.79
CA PHE A 11 -1.45 -2.20 5.29
C PHE A 11 -2.60 -1.84 6.22
N ASP A 12 -2.58 -0.63 6.78
CA ASP A 12 -3.60 -0.17 7.73
C ASP A 12 -4.86 0.34 7.02
N CYS A 13 -4.66 0.90 5.82
CA CYS A 13 -5.70 1.46 4.98
C CYS A 13 -5.17 1.67 3.54
N TRP A 14 -6.05 2.04 2.62
CA TRP A 14 -5.68 2.36 1.24
C TRP A 14 -6.31 3.68 0.79
N THR A 15 -5.70 4.36 -0.18
CA THR A 15 -6.29 5.55 -0.81
C THR A 15 -6.02 5.57 -2.31
N ARG A 16 -6.66 6.51 -3.02
CA ARG A 16 -6.37 6.76 -4.43
C ARG A 16 -5.43 7.96 -4.54
N GLY A 17 -4.29 7.77 -5.18
CA GLY A 17 -3.30 8.80 -5.41
C GLY A 17 -2.93 8.98 -6.87
N SER A 18 -1.75 9.54 -7.11
CA SER A 18 -1.20 9.69 -8.45
C SER A 18 -1.00 8.34 -9.13
N LEU A 19 -1.17 8.31 -10.45
CA LEU A 19 -0.86 7.14 -11.28
C LEU A 19 0.61 6.76 -11.12
N HIS A 20 0.88 5.46 -10.96
CA HIS A 20 2.23 4.92 -10.82
C HIS A 20 2.50 3.80 -11.83
N ALA A 21 3.76 3.33 -11.83
CA ALA A 21 4.26 2.26 -12.69
C ALA A 21 3.60 0.91 -12.34
N GLY A 22 2.34 0.76 -12.73
CA GLY A 22 1.43 -0.33 -12.40
C GLY A 22 0.09 -0.17 -13.11
N GLY A 23 -0.21 1.05 -13.60
CA GLY A 23 -1.46 1.35 -14.32
C GLY A 23 -2.64 1.63 -13.39
N ASP A 24 -2.39 1.64 -12.08
CA ASP A 24 -3.36 1.85 -11.02
C ASP A 24 -3.04 3.10 -10.20
N HIS A 25 -4.04 3.51 -9.42
CA HIS A 25 -3.99 4.69 -8.56
C HIS A 25 -3.97 4.28 -7.08
N THR A 26 -3.71 3.01 -6.77
CA THR A 26 -3.88 2.47 -5.43
C THR A 26 -2.62 2.69 -4.59
N TRP A 27 -2.79 3.42 -3.49
CA TRP A 27 -1.73 3.69 -2.52
C TRP A 27 -2.09 3.04 -1.19
N TYR A 28 -1.16 2.30 -0.61
CA TYR A 28 -1.35 1.66 0.68
C TYR A 28 -0.73 2.51 1.79
N GLY A 29 -1.52 2.79 2.81
CA GLY A 29 -1.05 3.34 4.06
C GLY A 29 -0.36 2.24 4.86
N THR A 30 0.92 2.44 5.17
CA THR A 30 1.72 1.48 5.92
C THR A 30 2.60 2.23 6.91
N THR A 31 3.01 1.55 7.98
CA THR A 31 3.99 2.05 8.93
C THR A 31 5.29 1.31 8.69
N GLY A 32 6.33 2.04 8.28
CA GLY A 32 7.60 1.43 7.88
C GLY A 32 8.35 0.80 9.04
N ASP A 33 9.18 -0.19 8.72
CA ASP A 33 9.83 -1.05 9.71
C ASP A 33 11.05 -0.38 10.37
N ASP A 34 11.73 0.56 9.69
CA ASP A 34 13.01 1.09 10.17
C ASP A 34 12.86 2.24 11.17
N ARG A 35 11.84 3.09 11.00
CA ARG A 35 11.62 4.26 11.86
C ARG A 35 10.23 4.31 12.46
N GLY A 36 9.34 3.35 12.14
CA GLY A 36 7.94 3.39 12.56
C GLY A 36 7.21 4.59 11.96
N ALA A 37 7.68 5.12 10.83
CA ALA A 37 7.05 6.28 10.21
C ALA A 37 5.93 5.83 9.27
N SER A 38 4.72 6.30 9.54
CA SER A 38 3.57 6.06 8.67
C SER A 38 3.67 6.86 7.38
N GLY A 39 3.36 6.22 6.27
CA GLY A 39 3.37 6.84 4.95
C GLY A 39 2.54 6.06 3.94
N PHE A 40 2.40 6.63 2.76
CA PHE A 40 1.74 5.97 1.64
C PHE A 40 2.79 5.43 0.68
N VAL A 41 2.64 4.18 0.28
CA VAL A 41 3.44 3.54 -0.77
C VAL A 41 2.53 3.20 -1.94
N PRO A 42 2.96 3.42 -3.19
CA PRO A 42 2.17 3.00 -4.35
C PRO A 42 2.15 1.48 -4.43
N ALA A 43 1.05 0.91 -4.93
CA ALA A 43 0.94 -0.54 -5.15
C ALA A 43 2.11 -1.09 -5.99
N SER A 44 2.61 -0.32 -6.97
CA SER A 44 3.78 -0.69 -7.76
C SER A 44 5.08 -0.92 -6.97
N ALA A 45 5.17 -0.36 -5.77
CA ALA A 45 6.36 -0.48 -4.90
C ALA A 45 6.25 -1.64 -3.90
N VAL A 46 5.12 -2.35 -3.87
CA VAL A 46 4.89 -3.49 -2.98
C VAL A 46 4.46 -4.71 -3.79
N HIS A 47 4.71 -5.90 -3.26
CA HIS A 47 4.28 -7.12 -3.92
C HIS A 47 2.88 -7.53 -3.44
N THR A 48 1.86 -6.95 -4.06
CA THR A 48 0.45 -7.23 -3.79
C THR A 48 -0.19 -8.02 -4.95
N PRO A 49 -1.22 -8.85 -4.68
CA PRO A 49 -2.00 -9.48 -5.74
C PRO A 49 -2.78 -8.43 -6.55
N PRO A 50 -2.94 -8.59 -7.88
CA PRO A 50 -3.72 -7.64 -8.69
C PRO A 50 -5.17 -7.47 -8.23
N SER A 51 -5.76 -8.50 -7.61
CA SER A 51 -7.11 -8.40 -7.04
C SER A 51 -7.18 -7.44 -5.85
N LEU A 52 -6.10 -7.38 -5.06
CA LEU A 52 -5.97 -6.45 -3.94
C LEU A 52 -5.87 -5.01 -4.45
N ASP A 53 -5.07 -4.78 -5.49
CA ASP A 53 -4.87 -3.44 -6.07
C ASP A 53 -6.13 -2.89 -6.75
N ALA A 54 -6.92 -3.78 -7.35
CA ALA A 54 -8.18 -3.43 -8.01
C ALA A 54 -9.29 -3.05 -7.02
N ASP A 55 -9.42 -3.78 -5.91
CA ASP A 55 -10.37 -3.48 -4.84
C ASP A 55 -9.84 -3.85 -3.45
N PRO A 56 -9.07 -2.96 -2.80
CA PRO A 56 -8.56 -3.22 -1.47
C PRO A 56 -9.68 -3.39 -0.42
N SER A 57 -10.85 -2.78 -0.66
CA SER A 57 -11.98 -2.84 0.28
C SER A 57 -12.64 -4.20 0.30
N ALA A 58 -12.71 -4.89 -0.85
CA ALA A 58 -13.16 -6.28 -0.93
C ALA A 58 -12.27 -7.24 -0.11
N HIS A 59 -11.02 -6.86 0.13
CA HIS A 59 -10.05 -7.62 0.92
C HIS A 59 -9.93 -7.13 2.39
N GLY A 60 -10.83 -6.24 2.82
CA GLY A 60 -10.92 -5.80 4.21
C GLY A 60 -10.07 -4.57 4.55
N LEU A 61 -9.39 -3.94 3.58
CA LEU A 61 -8.72 -2.67 3.81
C LEU A 61 -9.73 -1.52 3.79
N ARG A 62 -9.78 -0.76 4.89
CA ARG A 62 -10.56 0.48 4.94
C ARG A 62 -9.89 1.57 4.11
N ARG A 63 -10.70 2.49 3.59
CA ARG A 63 -10.19 3.68 2.93
C ARG A 63 -9.57 4.64 3.95
N CYS A 64 -8.38 5.16 3.66
CA CYS A 64 -7.89 6.43 4.21
C CYS A 64 -8.48 7.57 3.35
#